data_AF-A0A3Q4I5H4-F1
#
_entry.id   AF-A0A3Q4I5H4-F1
#
_cell.length_a   1.000
_cell.length_b   1.000
_cell.length_c   1.000
_cell.angle_alpha   90.00
_cell.angle_beta   90.00
_cell.angle_gamma   90.00
#
_symmetry.space_group_name_H-M   'P 1'
#
loop_
_entity.id
_entity.type
_entity.pdbx_description
1 polymer ?
#
loop_
_entity_poly.entity_id
_entity_poly.type
_entity_poly.pdbx_seq_one_letter_code
_entity_poly.pdbx_strand_id
1 'polypeptide(L)'
;DLTELQSWTHLPMLGRFWLVLVLVFRILILGTVASEMFEDEQEEFTCNTLQPGCKQVCYDEAFPISQYRFWVFHLILIATPSLLYFVRKNREGKTFRALYIITVIFRILAEIGFLFVQWRLYGFEVKAHFPCSRSPCPLTVECFTSRSAEKTIFLLFYFAVGVVSAFSSIVEFLYHLYLNYYFQKT
;
A
#
# COMPACT_ATOMS: atom_id res chain seq x y z
N ASP A 1 1.74 32.16 -26.63
CA ASP A 1 1.51 30.77 -27.08
C ASP A 1 0.32 30.11 -26.40
N LEU A 2 -0.84 30.10 -27.05
CA LEU A 2 -1.99 29.29 -26.59
C LEU A 2 -1.72 27.78 -26.71
N THR A 3 -0.73 27.39 -27.53
CA THR A 3 -0.30 26.01 -27.76
C THR A 3 0.48 25.41 -26.59
N GLU A 4 1.27 26.20 -25.85
CA GLU A 4 1.95 25.72 -24.63
C GLU A 4 0.97 25.56 -23.45
N LEU A 5 0.02 26.49 -23.28
CA LEU A 5 -1.00 26.42 -22.21
C LEU A 5 -1.98 25.23 -22.35
N GLN A 6 -2.27 24.80 -23.58
CA GLN A 6 -3.11 23.62 -23.84
C GLN A 6 -2.44 22.32 -23.38
N SER A 7 -1.10 22.21 -23.49
CA SER A 7 -0.34 21.04 -22.99
C SER A 7 -0.52 20.85 -21.48
N TRP A 8 -0.32 21.93 -20.71
CA TRP A 8 -0.42 21.95 -19.24
C TRP A 8 -1.83 21.64 -18.69
N THR A 9 -2.89 21.90 -19.46
CA THR A 9 -4.27 21.64 -19.04
C THR A 9 -4.69 20.16 -19.15
N HIS A 10 -3.99 19.36 -19.97
CA HIS A 10 -4.22 17.92 -20.09
C HIS A 10 -3.37 17.06 -19.14
N LEU A 11 -2.28 17.59 -18.59
CA LEU A 11 -1.42 16.89 -17.62
C LEU A 11 -2.13 16.36 -16.34
N PRO A 12 -3.10 17.08 -15.72
CA PRO A 12 -3.85 16.56 -14.58
C PRO A 12 -4.75 15.36 -14.91
N MET A 13 -5.20 15.24 -16.17
CA MET A 13 -5.98 14.09 -16.64
C MET A 13 -5.10 12.84 -16.75
N LEU A 14 -3.84 13.04 -17.15
CA LEU A 14 -2.84 11.97 -17.26
C LEU A 14 -2.47 11.39 -15.89
N GLY A 15 -2.27 12.25 -14.88
CA GLY A 15 -1.98 11.84 -13.50
C GLY A 15 -3.10 11.01 -12.87
N ARG A 16 -4.34 11.47 -12.97
CA ARG A 16 -5.51 10.73 -12.45
C ARG A 16 -5.71 9.38 -13.12
N PHE A 17 -5.54 9.33 -14.45
CA PHE A 17 -5.61 8.08 -15.20
C PHE A 17 -4.51 7.11 -14.76
N TRP A 18 -3.27 7.60 -14.62
CA TRP A 18 -2.14 6.82 -14.14
C TRP A 18 -2.38 6.21 -12.75
N LEU A 19 -2.91 7.01 -11.81
CA LEU A 19 -3.17 6.57 -10.44
C LEU A 19 -4.28 5.51 -10.37
N VAL A 20 -5.33 5.64 -11.19
CA VAL A 20 -6.36 4.61 -11.31
C VAL A 20 -5.78 3.33 -11.92
N LEU A 21 -4.95 3.44 -12.96
CA LEU A 21 -4.28 2.30 -13.59
C LEU A 21 -3.40 1.56 -12.58
N VAL A 22 -2.56 2.27 -11.82
CA VAL A 22 -1.72 1.69 -10.77
C VAL A 22 -2.57 1.04 -9.68
N LEU A 23 -3.69 1.65 -9.28
CA LEU A 23 -4.60 1.08 -8.28
C LEU A 23 -5.22 -0.24 -8.76
N VAL A 24 -5.76 -0.27 -9.98
CA VAL A 24 -6.33 -1.49 -10.58
C VAL A 24 -5.28 -2.58 -10.69
N PHE A 25 -4.09 -2.23 -11.16
CA PHE A 25 -2.99 -3.17 -11.25
C PHE A 25 -2.60 -3.76 -9.88
N ARG A 26 -2.54 -2.92 -8.82
CA ARG A 26 -2.30 -3.41 -7.45
C ARG A 26 -3.41 -4.34 -6.95
N ILE A 27 -4.67 -4.05 -7.26
CA ILE A 27 -5.81 -4.93 -6.90
C ILE A 27 -5.68 -6.27 -7.61
N LEU A 28 -5.36 -6.28 -8.91
CA LEU A 28 -5.21 -7.50 -9.70
C LEU A 28 -4.08 -8.38 -9.15
N ILE A 29 -2.90 -7.82 -8.93
CA ILE A 29 -1.75 -8.58 -8.39
C ILE A 29 -2.06 -9.11 -6.99
N LEU A 30 -2.73 -8.33 -6.14
CA LEU A 30 -3.09 -8.77 -4.78
C LEU A 30 -4.13 -9.89 -4.81
N GLY A 31 -5.12 -9.79 -5.69
CA GLY A 31 -6.21 -10.76 -5.79
C GLY A 31 -5.87 -12.06 -6.55
N THR A 32 -4.80 -12.05 -7.35
CA THR A 32 -4.38 -13.23 -8.14
C THR A 32 -3.13 -13.90 -7.60
N VAL A 33 -2.07 -13.14 -7.33
CA VAL A 33 -0.78 -13.70 -6.88
C VAL A 33 -0.74 -13.80 -5.36
N ALA A 34 -1.15 -12.74 -4.67
CA ALA A 34 -0.98 -12.66 -3.22
C ALA A 34 -2.00 -13.49 -2.45
N SER A 35 -3.23 -13.59 -2.94
CA SER A 35 -4.26 -14.46 -2.37
C SER A 35 -3.74 -15.90 -2.26
N GLU A 36 -3.26 -16.48 -3.36
CA GLU A 36 -2.69 -17.83 -3.39
C GLU A 36 -1.39 -17.95 -2.59
N MET A 37 -0.56 -16.90 -2.55
CA MET A 37 0.73 -16.95 -1.84
C MET A 37 0.62 -16.83 -0.31
N PHE A 38 -0.41 -16.14 0.19
CA PHE A 38 -0.58 -15.85 1.62
C PHE A 38 -1.74 -16.61 2.28
N GLU A 39 -2.56 -17.37 1.53
CA GLU A 39 -3.69 -18.13 2.08
C GLU A 39 -3.23 -19.27 3.01
N ASP A 40 -2.23 -20.02 2.58
CA ASP A 40 -1.65 -21.19 3.25
C ASP A 40 -0.41 -20.84 4.11
N GLU A 41 -0.11 -19.55 4.27
CA GLU A 41 1.09 -19.08 4.99
C GLU A 41 1.17 -19.65 6.43
N GLN A 42 0.04 -19.71 7.13
CA GLN A 42 -0.01 -20.28 8.48
C GLN A 42 0.10 -21.82 8.46
N GLU A 43 -0.38 -22.47 7.42
CA GLU A 43 -0.33 -23.93 7.27
C GLU A 43 1.08 -24.40 6.95
N GLU A 44 1.79 -23.72 6.05
CA GLU A 44 3.16 -24.05 5.64
C GLU A 44 4.23 -23.56 6.63
N PHE A 45 3.88 -22.73 7.62
CA PHE A 45 4.80 -22.35 8.69
C PHE A 45 5.11 -23.57 9.57
N THR A 46 6.37 -23.98 9.67
CA THR A 46 6.77 -25.18 10.42
C THR A 46 7.68 -24.81 11.58
N CYS A 47 7.55 -25.50 12.71
CA CYS A 47 8.45 -25.34 13.86
C CYS A 47 8.96 -26.72 14.29
N ASN A 48 10.21 -26.82 14.73
CA ASN A 48 10.87 -28.06 15.16
C ASN A 48 10.41 -28.55 16.55
N THR A 49 9.10 -28.66 16.77
CA THR A 49 8.51 -29.06 18.05
C THR A 49 7.19 -29.79 17.87
N LEU A 50 6.88 -30.73 18.78
CA LEU A 50 5.60 -31.43 18.85
C LEU A 50 4.64 -30.79 19.86
N GLN A 51 5.04 -29.68 20.49
CA GLN A 51 4.24 -29.02 21.51
C GLN A 51 3.00 -28.37 20.89
N PRO A 52 1.77 -28.75 21.31
CA PRO A 52 0.55 -28.15 20.79
C PRO A 52 0.47 -26.65 21.12
N GLY A 53 -0.01 -25.86 20.17
CA GLY A 53 -0.14 -24.40 20.30
C GLY A 53 1.15 -23.60 20.07
N CYS A 54 2.34 -24.21 20.14
CA CYS A 54 3.61 -23.50 19.94
C CYS A 54 3.73 -22.89 18.53
N LYS A 55 3.35 -23.64 17.49
CA LYS A 55 3.33 -23.13 16.10
C LYS A 55 2.48 -21.85 15.96
N GLN A 56 1.30 -21.82 16.59
CA GLN A 56 0.36 -20.70 16.47
C GLN A 56 0.92 -19.43 17.12
N VAL A 57 1.43 -19.54 18.36
CA VAL A 57 1.96 -18.37 19.09
C VAL A 57 3.24 -17.81 18.45
N CYS A 58 4.08 -18.68 17.87
CA CYS A 58 5.29 -18.27 17.17
C CYS A 58 4.98 -17.63 15.82
N TYR A 59 3.99 -18.14 15.10
CA TYR A 59 3.48 -17.50 13.89
C TYR A 59 2.96 -16.10 14.18
N ASP A 60 2.13 -15.94 15.21
CA ASP A 60 1.56 -14.65 15.62
C ASP A 60 2.65 -13.66 16.11
N GLU A 61 3.77 -14.16 16.63
CA GLU A 61 4.92 -13.34 17.02
C GLU A 61 5.75 -12.89 15.81
N ALA A 62 6.00 -13.79 14.86
CA ALA A 62 6.75 -13.49 13.64
C ALA A 62 5.97 -12.56 12.69
N PHE A 63 4.65 -12.77 12.58
CA PHE A 63 3.78 -12.06 11.64
C PHE A 63 2.51 -11.55 12.34
N PRO A 64 2.59 -10.48 13.16
CA PRO A 64 1.44 -9.98 13.93
C PRO A 64 0.27 -9.52 13.05
N ILE A 65 0.57 -9.10 11.82
CA ILE A 65 -0.40 -8.90 10.74
C ILE A 65 0.20 -9.47 9.46
N SER A 66 -0.55 -10.32 8.76
CA SER A 66 -0.08 -10.86 7.48
C SER A 66 0.08 -9.74 6.46
N GLN A 67 1.10 -9.85 5.61
CA GLN A 67 1.42 -8.83 4.61
C GLN A 67 0.23 -8.60 3.69
N TYR A 68 -0.46 -9.66 3.25
CA TYR A 68 -1.70 -9.57 2.48
C TYR A 68 -2.75 -8.64 3.13
N ARG A 69 -3.08 -8.85 4.41
CA ARG A 69 -4.07 -8.04 5.13
C ARG A 69 -3.63 -6.58 5.23
N PHE A 70 -2.35 -6.35 5.49
CA PHE A 70 -1.78 -5.01 5.50
C PHE A 70 -2.00 -4.27 4.17
N TRP A 71 -1.73 -4.93 3.04
CA TRP A 71 -1.98 -4.37 1.71
C TRP A 71 -3.45 -4.16 1.40
N VAL A 72 -4.34 -5.05 1.84
CA VAL A 72 -5.80 -4.87 1.70
C VAL A 72 -6.26 -3.59 2.42
N PHE A 73 -5.82 -3.36 3.67
CA PHE A 73 -6.16 -2.14 4.40
C PHE A 73 -5.63 -0.88 3.72
N HIS A 74 -4.41 -0.94 3.16
CA HIS A 74 -3.86 0.14 2.36
C HIS A 74 -4.75 0.48 1.17
N LEU A 75 -5.15 -0.54 0.38
CA LEU A 75 -5.99 -0.36 -0.82
C LEU A 75 -7.36 0.25 -0.48
N ILE A 76 -7.99 -0.20 0.61
CA ILE A 76 -9.28 0.33 1.07
C ILE A 76 -9.15 1.82 1.42
N LEU A 77 -8.10 2.19 2.16
CA LEU A 77 -7.88 3.57 2.57
C LEU A 77 -7.59 4.50 1.39
N ILE A 78 -6.84 4.08 0.38
CA ILE A 78 -6.58 4.92 -0.81
C ILE A 78 -7.78 5.01 -1.75
N ALA A 79 -8.60 3.94 -1.86
CA ALA A 79 -9.74 3.92 -2.78
C ALA A 79 -10.95 4.71 -2.25
N THR A 80 -11.23 4.66 -0.95
CA THR A 80 -12.44 5.25 -0.34
C THR A 80 -12.58 6.76 -0.61
N PRO A 81 -11.54 7.60 -0.41
CA PRO A 81 -11.61 9.04 -0.68
C PRO A 81 -11.85 9.36 -2.16
N SER A 82 -11.24 8.59 -3.08
CA SER A 82 -11.41 8.78 -4.52
C SER A 82 -12.84 8.45 -4.98
N LEU A 83 -13.43 7.37 -4.45
CA LEU A 83 -14.81 7.00 -4.71
C LEU A 83 -15.78 8.05 -4.15
N LEU A 84 -15.56 8.50 -2.91
CA LEU A 84 -16.38 9.55 -2.30
C LEU A 84 -16.34 10.87 -3.10
N TYR A 85 -15.17 11.27 -3.59
CA TYR A 85 -15.02 12.42 -4.47
C TYR A 85 -15.80 12.26 -5.77
N PHE A 86 -15.70 11.10 -6.43
CA PHE A 86 -16.40 10.84 -7.69
C PHE A 86 -17.93 10.82 -7.51
N VAL A 87 -18.43 10.21 -6.44
CA VAL A 87 -19.87 10.17 -6.11
C VAL A 87 -20.40 11.57 -5.76
N ARG A 88 -19.69 12.35 -4.94
CA ARG A 88 -20.10 13.73 -4.57
C ARG A 88 -19.92 14.75 -5.69
N LYS A 89 -19.11 14.46 -6.71
CA LYS A 89 -18.97 15.31 -7.92
C LYS A 89 -20.32 15.63 -8.56
N ASN A 90 -21.29 14.73 -8.44
CA ASN A 90 -22.55 14.82 -9.15
C ASN A 90 -23.58 15.80 -8.54
N ARG A 91 -23.24 16.58 -7.49
CA ARG A 91 -24.26 17.33 -6.72
C ARG A 91 -24.11 18.84 -6.45
N GLU A 92 -23.02 19.58 -6.73
CA GLU A 92 -23.02 21.08 -6.89
C GLU A 92 -21.60 21.70 -7.03
N GLY A 93 -21.48 22.81 -7.78
CA GLY A 93 -20.22 23.43 -8.22
C GLY A 93 -19.81 24.69 -7.43
N LYS A 94 -18.83 24.52 -6.52
CA LYS A 94 -17.80 25.49 -6.04
C LYS A 94 -16.93 24.86 -4.93
N THR A 95 -17.49 23.93 -4.14
CA THR A 95 -16.83 23.11 -3.09
C THR A 95 -15.86 22.03 -3.63
N PHE A 96 -15.80 21.85 -4.94
CA PHE A 96 -15.14 20.71 -5.60
C PHE A 96 -13.60 20.72 -5.54
N ARG A 97 -12.97 21.91 -5.61
CA ARG A 97 -11.50 22.04 -5.59
C ARG A 97 -10.92 21.79 -4.19
N ALA A 98 -11.55 22.31 -3.15
CA ALA A 98 -11.13 22.08 -1.76
C ALA A 98 -11.28 20.60 -1.37
N LEU A 99 -12.42 19.98 -1.71
CA LEU A 99 -12.65 18.56 -1.47
C LEU A 99 -11.61 17.68 -2.17
N TYR A 100 -11.28 17.99 -3.43
CA TYR A 100 -10.25 17.30 -4.17
C TYR A 100 -8.87 17.39 -3.51
N ILE A 101 -8.46 18.60 -3.09
CA ILE A 101 -7.17 18.82 -2.42
C ILE A 101 -7.11 18.01 -1.12
N ILE A 102 -8.18 17.99 -0.33
CA ILE A 102 -8.27 17.17 0.89
C ILE A 102 -8.12 15.68 0.57
N THR A 103 -8.80 15.18 -0.46
CA THR A 103 -8.69 13.80 -0.94
C THR A 103 -7.25 13.44 -1.33
N VAL A 104 -6.57 14.33 -2.06
CA VAL A 104 -5.17 14.12 -2.48
C VAL A 104 -4.23 14.11 -1.29
N ILE A 105 -4.38 15.04 -0.34
CA ILE A 105 -3.58 15.08 0.89
C ILE A 105 -3.76 13.80 1.69
N PHE A 106 -5.00 13.34 1.88
CA PHE A 106 -5.28 12.10 2.60
C PHE A 106 -4.59 10.90 1.90
N ARG A 107 -4.62 10.83 0.57
CA ARG A 107 -3.94 9.77 -0.19
C ARG A 107 -2.42 9.79 0.02
N ILE A 108 -1.80 10.97 -0.02
CA ILE A 108 -0.35 11.12 0.22
C ILE A 108 0.01 10.66 1.64
N LEU A 109 -0.76 11.07 2.64
CA LEU A 109 -0.55 10.65 4.04
C LEU A 109 -0.71 9.13 4.20
N ALA A 110 -1.71 8.53 3.54
CA ALA A 110 -1.89 7.08 3.54
C ALA A 110 -0.72 6.36 2.88
N GLU A 111 -0.32 6.72 1.65
CA GLU A 111 0.80 6.05 0.95
C GLU A 111 2.11 6.16 1.73
N ILE A 112 2.47 7.36 2.22
CA ILE A 112 3.70 7.56 3.02
C ILE A 112 3.60 6.81 4.35
N GLY A 113 2.45 6.88 5.03
CA GLY A 113 2.23 6.19 6.30
C GLY A 113 2.38 4.68 6.16
N PHE A 114 1.78 4.07 5.13
CA PHE A 114 1.91 2.65 4.86
C PHE A 114 3.33 2.26 4.44
N LEU A 115 4.02 3.04 3.60
CA LEU A 115 5.44 2.81 3.29
C LEU A 115 6.32 2.80 4.55
N PHE A 116 6.10 3.75 5.45
CA PHE A 116 6.83 3.83 6.72
C PHE A 116 6.53 2.63 7.63
N VAL A 117 5.24 2.28 7.79
CA VAL A 117 4.83 1.13 8.62
C VAL A 117 5.38 -0.18 8.06
N GLN A 118 5.32 -0.38 6.73
CA GLN A 118 5.88 -1.57 6.09
C GLN A 118 7.38 -1.68 6.36
N TRP A 119 8.12 -0.60 6.17
CA TRP A 119 9.55 -0.59 6.41
C TRP A 119 9.88 -0.91 7.87
N ARG A 120 9.09 -0.39 8.81
CA ARG A 120 9.32 -0.61 10.24
C ARG A 120 8.90 -1.99 10.74
N LEU A 121 7.83 -2.55 10.18
CA LEU A 121 7.21 -3.79 10.65
C LEU A 121 7.78 -5.03 9.95
N TYR A 122 7.96 -4.96 8.63
CA TYR A 122 8.39 -6.10 7.82
C TYR A 122 9.82 -5.98 7.28
N GLY A 123 10.36 -4.76 7.20
CA GLY A 123 11.67 -4.52 6.59
C GLY A 123 11.64 -4.69 5.07
N PHE A 124 12.75 -5.14 4.49
CA PHE A 124 12.92 -5.36 3.04
C PHE A 124 13.17 -6.82 2.67
N GLU A 125 13.16 -7.72 3.66
CA GLU A 125 13.48 -9.14 3.46
C GLU A 125 12.66 -9.98 4.46
N VAL A 126 12.01 -11.02 3.94
CA VAL A 126 11.33 -12.02 4.75
C VAL A 126 12.33 -13.13 5.06
N LYS A 127 12.76 -13.21 6.33
CA LYS A 127 13.72 -14.24 6.76
C LYS A 127 13.11 -15.63 6.65
N ALA A 128 13.91 -16.62 6.24
CA ALA A 128 13.47 -18.02 6.16
C ALA A 128 13.36 -18.69 7.54
N HIS A 129 14.04 -18.16 8.56
CA HIS A 129 14.20 -18.73 9.90
C HIS A 129 13.81 -17.72 10.98
N PHE A 130 13.05 -18.20 11.97
CA PHE A 130 12.59 -17.43 13.13
C PHE A 130 12.80 -18.23 14.42
N PRO A 131 13.70 -17.79 15.32
CA PRO A 131 13.79 -18.37 16.65
C PRO A 131 12.65 -17.84 17.53
N CYS A 132 11.91 -18.73 18.19
CA CYS A 132 10.75 -18.38 19.01
C CYS A 132 10.86 -19.01 20.40
N SER A 133 10.58 -18.23 21.46
CA SER A 133 10.61 -18.69 22.86
C SER A 133 9.33 -18.34 23.64
N ARG A 134 8.21 -18.18 22.94
CA ARG A 134 6.93 -17.77 23.53
C ARG A 134 6.20 -18.96 24.16
N SER A 135 5.49 -18.74 25.28
CA SER A 135 4.65 -19.79 25.86
C SER A 135 3.53 -20.18 24.88
N PRO A 136 3.21 -21.49 24.69
CA PRO A 136 3.57 -22.66 25.49
C PRO A 136 4.81 -23.44 25.02
N CYS A 137 5.75 -22.85 24.28
CA CYS A 137 6.94 -23.55 23.80
C CYS A 137 7.90 -23.91 24.96
N PRO A 138 8.44 -25.14 25.01
CA PRO A 138 9.25 -25.62 26.14
C PRO A 138 10.65 -24.99 26.21
N LEU A 139 11.20 -24.62 25.04
CA LEU A 139 12.52 -24.02 24.83
C LEU A 139 12.44 -23.11 23.60
N THR A 140 13.55 -22.47 23.23
CA THR A 140 13.65 -21.76 21.95
C THR A 140 13.56 -22.75 20.80
N VAL A 141 12.49 -22.66 20.02
CA VAL A 141 12.25 -23.48 18.83
C VAL A 141 12.65 -22.72 17.57
N GLU A 142 13.03 -23.46 16.54
CA GLU A 142 13.32 -22.92 15.23
C GLU A 142 12.10 -23.12 14.34
N CYS A 143 11.59 -22.01 13.82
CA CYS A 143 10.49 -22.01 12.87
C CYS A 143 10.93 -21.53 11.50
N PHE A 144 10.32 -22.09 10.46
CA PHE A 144 10.64 -21.85 9.06
C PHE A 144 9.40 -21.38 8.30
N THR A 145 9.56 -20.31 7.52
CA THR A 145 8.51 -19.79 6.64
C THR A 145 8.67 -20.33 5.23
N SER A 146 7.56 -20.62 4.56
CA SER A 146 7.58 -21.03 3.16
C SER A 146 7.75 -19.84 2.22
N ARG A 147 8.33 -20.11 1.04
CA ARG A 147 8.41 -19.17 -0.09
C ARG A 147 8.98 -17.79 0.31
N SER A 148 9.96 -17.77 1.21
CA SER A 148 10.56 -16.53 1.75
C SER A 148 11.10 -15.60 0.66
N ALA A 149 11.73 -16.16 -0.38
CA ALA A 149 12.24 -15.41 -1.52
C ALA A 149 11.11 -14.77 -2.37
N GLU A 150 10.05 -15.53 -2.66
CA GLU A 150 8.89 -15.03 -3.42
C GLU A 150 8.18 -13.90 -2.66
N LYS A 151 7.94 -14.10 -1.35
CA LYS A 151 7.37 -13.07 -0.47
C LYS A 151 8.25 -11.82 -0.41
N THR A 152 9.57 -11.98 -0.41
CA THR A 152 10.51 -10.85 -0.44
C THR A 152 10.43 -10.09 -1.76
N ILE A 153 10.40 -10.78 -2.90
CA ILE A 153 10.25 -10.15 -4.23
C ILE A 153 8.93 -9.39 -4.29
N PHE A 154 7.84 -10.00 -3.83
CA PHE A 154 6.52 -9.39 -3.80
C PHE A 154 6.49 -8.13 -2.90
N LEU A 155 7.10 -8.21 -1.72
CA LEU A 155 7.22 -7.08 -0.79
C LEU A 155 7.98 -5.91 -1.43
N LEU A 156 9.13 -6.18 -2.06
CA LEU A 156 9.95 -5.17 -2.72
C LEU A 156 9.21 -4.53 -3.91
N PHE A 157 8.52 -5.35 -4.70
CA PHE A 157 7.71 -4.88 -5.82
C PHE A 157 6.63 -3.90 -5.35
N TYR A 158 5.85 -4.27 -4.34
CA TYR A 158 4.82 -3.40 -3.81
C TYR A 158 5.38 -2.15 -3.14
N PHE A 159 6.54 -2.23 -2.47
CA PHE A 159 7.22 -1.06 -1.93
C PHE A 159 7.62 -0.07 -3.04
N ALA A 160 8.21 -0.57 -4.14
CA ALA A 160 8.61 0.24 -5.28
C ALA A 160 7.41 0.92 -5.95
N VAL A 161 6.33 0.18 -6.21
CA VAL A 161 5.08 0.76 -6.73
C VAL A 161 4.48 1.76 -5.73
N GLY A 162 4.62 1.51 -4.43
CA GLY A 162 4.33 2.44 -3.33
C GLY A 162 5.03 3.78 -3.49
N VAL A 163 6.35 3.76 -3.59
CA VAL A 163 7.20 4.96 -3.75
C VAL A 163 6.85 5.73 -5.01
N VAL A 164 6.66 5.05 -6.14
CA VAL A 164 6.25 5.68 -7.41
C VAL A 164 4.87 6.34 -7.29
N SER A 165 3.91 5.70 -6.61
CA SER A 165 2.58 6.27 -6.35
C SER A 165 2.64 7.50 -5.45
N ALA A 166 3.42 7.44 -4.36
CA ALA A 166 3.62 8.56 -3.46
C ALA A 166 4.26 9.75 -4.19
N PHE A 167 5.33 9.50 -4.96
CA PHE A 167 6.00 10.53 -5.75
C PHE A 167 5.06 11.17 -6.78
N SER A 168 4.35 10.36 -7.57
CA SER A 168 3.40 10.87 -8.58
C SER A 168 2.26 11.68 -7.93
N SER A 169 1.79 11.28 -6.75
CA SER A 169 0.78 12.01 -5.97
C SER A 169 1.30 13.35 -5.46
N ILE A 170 2.56 13.42 -5.03
CA ILE A 170 3.20 14.68 -4.60
C ILE A 170 3.35 15.63 -5.79
N VAL A 171 3.81 15.14 -6.94
CA VAL A 171 3.95 15.95 -8.16
C VAL A 171 2.59 16.52 -8.58
N GLU A 172 1.53 15.71 -8.56
CA GLU A 172 0.16 16.16 -8.85
C GLU A 172 -0.29 17.27 -7.88
N PHE A 173 -0.04 17.10 -6.58
CA PHE A 173 -0.36 18.10 -5.56
C PHE A 173 0.40 19.42 -5.77
N LEU A 174 1.72 19.36 -5.97
CA LEU A 174 2.57 20.54 -6.21
C LEU A 174 2.16 21.28 -7.49
N TYR A 175 1.84 20.55 -8.55
CA TYR A 175 1.37 21.12 -9.80
C TYR A 175 0.05 21.89 -9.62
N HIS A 176 -0.89 21.33 -8.87
CA HIS A 176 -2.14 22.02 -8.55
C HIS A 176 -1.94 23.28 -7.69
N LEU A 177 -1.02 23.24 -6.72
CA LEU A 177 -0.66 24.42 -5.93
C LEU A 177 -0.03 25.52 -6.79
N TYR A 178 0.90 25.15 -7.66
CA TYR A 178 1.58 26.08 -8.57
C TYR A 178 0.58 26.78 -9.49
N LEU A 179 -0.32 26.02 -10.13
CA LEU A 179 -1.36 26.61 -10.99
C LEU A 179 -2.31 27.52 -10.21
N ASN A 180 -2.71 27.16 -8.99
CA ASN A 180 -3.58 27.99 -8.17
C ASN A 180 -2.90 29.32 -7.80
N TYR A 181 -1.61 29.27 -7.45
CA TYR A 181 -0.80 30.45 -7.18
C TYR A 181 -0.68 31.36 -8.43
N TYR A 182 -0.43 30.77 -9.61
CA TYR A 182 -0.32 31.51 -10.87
C TYR A 182 -1.64 32.19 -11.27
N PHE A 183 -2.77 31.49 -11.17
CA PHE A 183 -4.09 32.04 -11.47
C PHE A 183 -4.56 33.11 -10.48
N GLN A 184 -4.12 33.06 -9.23
CA GLN A 184 -4.43 34.12 -8.26
C GLN A 184 -3.62 35.40 -8.55
N LYS A 185 -2.49 35.28 -9.25
CA LYS A 185 -1.59 36.39 -9.57
C LYS A 185 -1.90 37.08 -10.91
N THR A 186 -2.69 36.44 -11.77
CA THR A 186 -3.14 36.97 -13.08
C THR A 186 -4.54 37.57 -12.95
#